data_AF-A0A563EJG9-F1
#
_entry.id   AF-A0A563EJG9-F1
#
_cell.length_a   1.000
_cell.length_b   1.000
_cell.length_c   1.000
_cell.angle_alpha   90.00
_cell.angle_beta   90.00
_cell.angle_gamma   90.00
#
_symmetry.space_group_name_H-M   'P 1'
#
loop_
_entity.id
_entity.type
_entity.pdbx_description
1 polymer ?
#
loop_
_entity_poly.entity_id
_entity_poly.type
_entity_poly.pdbx_seq_one_letter_code
_entity_poly.pdbx_strand_id
1 'polypeptide(L)'
;MSQPATPLSDEDQQQLVRQIGRAMLPALPPDWTRVRAEYRAAGRHIEVDLAFAGPDGQMRPVRPPMDVVQLFGQLRQGMYQQDRGTWLSAVYEIEAPAAFTVDFNAEEEPRWRNTPPPIGFRDELQTFPRPDERIPDWWRQRIGLPPLPQPEPQEYQAAEQPPSDAPLRTAKVYDGKNDEGRIVVNRQPVEPHLVDGLIAYLESAPVVLAARNLDVDEFNPGEQDVPLNFRTDGTWIWAGAVPHYLKKYGLPPEPELVRHAANRGFQVGDVDEATQDLAVSIITGQR
;
A
#
# COMPACT_ATOMS: atom_id res chain seq x y z
N MET A 1 -34.47 12.61 -0.07
CA MET A 1 -33.06 13.01 -0.20
C MET A 1 -32.43 12.10 -1.22
N SER A 2 -31.59 12.67 -2.09
CA SER A 2 -31.17 12.17 -3.40
C SER A 2 -30.53 10.77 -3.36
N GLN A 3 -30.81 9.95 -4.39
CA GLN A 3 -30.19 8.64 -4.60
C GLN A 3 -28.66 8.76 -4.52
N PRO A 4 -27.96 7.80 -3.87
CA PRO A 4 -26.49 7.80 -3.89
C PRO A 4 -26.03 7.76 -5.35
N ALA A 5 -25.13 8.67 -5.71
CA ALA A 5 -24.52 8.66 -7.03
C ALA A 5 -23.87 7.28 -7.25
N THR A 6 -24.31 6.57 -8.29
CA THR A 6 -23.69 5.31 -8.68
C THR A 6 -22.19 5.56 -8.93
N PRO A 7 -21.28 4.79 -8.30
CA PRO A 7 -19.86 4.89 -8.59
C PRO A 7 -19.61 4.74 -10.09
N LEU A 8 -18.61 5.46 -10.62
CA LEU A 8 -18.19 5.29 -12.01
C LEU A 8 -17.70 3.86 -12.23
N SER A 9 -17.94 3.34 -13.44
CA SER A 9 -17.31 2.11 -13.87
C SER A 9 -15.79 2.29 -13.99
N ASP A 10 -15.02 1.22 -13.89
CA ASP A 10 -13.56 1.26 -14.09
C ASP A 10 -13.20 1.85 -15.47
N GLU A 11 -14.00 1.57 -16.49
CA GLU A 11 -13.80 2.12 -17.83
C GLU A 11 -14.00 3.64 -17.85
N ASP A 12 -15.09 4.15 -17.27
CA ASP A 12 -15.36 5.59 -17.19
C ASP A 12 -14.29 6.32 -16.36
N GLN A 13 -13.83 5.70 -15.27
CA GLN A 13 -12.73 6.21 -14.45
C GLN A 13 -11.44 6.33 -15.28
N GLN A 14 -11.07 5.28 -16.01
CA GLN A 14 -9.89 5.31 -16.89
C GLN A 14 -10.03 6.33 -18.02
N GLN A 15 -11.25 6.50 -18.56
CA GLN A 15 -11.51 7.52 -19.56
C GLN A 15 -11.31 8.93 -18.99
N LEU A 16 -11.83 9.23 -17.80
CA LEU A 16 -11.60 10.52 -17.12
C LEU A 16 -10.12 10.76 -16.83
N VAL A 17 -9.40 9.75 -16.34
CA VAL A 17 -7.94 9.85 -16.08
C VAL A 17 -7.18 10.23 -17.36
N ARG A 18 -7.51 9.63 -18.51
CA ARG A 18 -6.90 10.01 -19.80
C ARG A 18 -7.31 11.40 -20.27
N GLN A 19 -8.55 11.82 -20.00
CA GLN A 19 -9.02 13.17 -20.32
C GLN A 19 -8.29 14.24 -19.51
N ILE A 20 -8.05 14.00 -18.21
CA ILE A 20 -7.24 14.87 -17.35
C ILE A 20 -5.84 15.03 -17.93
N GLY A 21 -5.19 13.90 -18.28
CA GLY A 21 -3.87 13.89 -18.91
C GLY A 21 -3.80 14.78 -20.15
N ARG A 22 -4.76 14.62 -21.06
CA ARG A 22 -4.86 15.42 -22.29
C ARG A 22 -5.18 16.89 -22.04
N ALA A 23 -6.01 17.20 -21.04
CA ALA A 23 -6.40 18.57 -20.70
C ALA A 23 -5.24 19.39 -20.11
N MET A 24 -4.20 18.74 -19.57
CA MET A 24 -2.99 19.42 -19.11
C MET A 24 -2.09 19.88 -20.27
N LEU A 25 -2.03 19.13 -21.37
CA LEU A 25 -1.06 19.33 -22.45
C LEU A 25 -1.10 20.73 -23.10
N PRO A 26 -2.26 21.37 -23.34
CA PRO A 26 -2.30 22.70 -23.94
C PRO A 26 -1.65 23.81 -23.11
N ALA A 27 -1.43 23.59 -21.81
CA ALA A 27 -0.77 24.56 -20.93
C ALA A 27 0.77 24.47 -20.97
N LEU A 28 1.33 23.48 -21.66
CA LEU A 28 2.75 23.14 -21.64
C LEU A 28 3.48 23.69 -22.87
N PRO A 29 4.77 24.06 -22.75
CA PRO A 29 5.60 24.42 -23.90
C PRO A 29 5.99 23.18 -24.72
N PRO A 30 6.37 23.30 -26.00
CA PRO A 30 6.61 22.15 -26.89
C PRO A 30 7.70 21.16 -26.46
N ASP A 31 8.64 21.57 -25.62
CA ASP A 31 9.82 20.81 -25.17
C ASP A 31 9.66 20.20 -23.76
N TRP A 32 8.43 20.11 -23.26
CA TRP A 32 8.17 19.46 -21.97
C TRP A 32 8.58 17.97 -22.00
N THR A 33 9.15 17.51 -20.89
CA THR A 33 9.57 16.11 -20.69
C THR A 33 8.82 15.44 -19.56
N ARG A 34 8.45 16.21 -18.53
CA ARG A 34 7.67 15.75 -17.38
C ARG A 34 6.60 16.76 -17.00
N VAL A 35 5.48 16.25 -16.48
CA VAL A 35 4.39 17.03 -15.91
C VAL A 35 4.02 16.42 -14.58
N ARG A 36 3.74 17.26 -13.58
CA ARG A 36 3.17 16.84 -12.31
C ARG A 36 1.99 17.73 -11.96
N ALA A 37 0.83 17.14 -11.75
CA ALA A 37 -0.32 17.79 -11.16
C ALA A 37 -0.58 17.22 -9.77
N GLU A 38 -0.87 18.09 -8.82
CA GLU A 38 -1.30 17.69 -7.48
C GLU A 38 -2.65 18.34 -7.19
N TYR A 39 -3.67 17.51 -7.02
CA TYR A 39 -5.00 17.94 -6.62
C TYR A 39 -5.21 17.62 -5.14
N ARG A 40 -5.76 18.55 -4.38
CA ARG A 40 -6.11 18.37 -2.96
C ARG A 40 -7.49 18.98 -2.72
N ALA A 41 -8.40 18.25 -2.09
CA ALA A 41 -9.71 18.79 -1.72
C ALA A 41 -10.26 18.26 -0.40
N ALA A 42 -10.91 19.15 0.34
CA ALA A 42 -11.72 18.84 1.51
C ALA A 42 -12.94 19.80 1.54
N GLY A 43 -14.13 19.23 1.36
CA GLY A 43 -15.38 19.97 1.29
C GLY A 43 -15.36 20.90 0.07
N ARG A 44 -15.48 22.21 0.31
CA ARG A 44 -15.43 23.24 -0.73
C ARG A 44 -14.03 23.80 -0.99
N HIS A 45 -13.04 23.42 -0.19
CA HIS A 45 -11.66 23.87 -0.38
C HIS A 45 -10.96 22.96 -1.38
N ILE A 46 -10.52 23.53 -2.50
CA ILE A 46 -9.84 22.82 -3.58
C ILE A 46 -8.54 23.56 -3.89
N GLU A 47 -7.43 22.84 -3.92
CA GLU A 47 -6.15 23.31 -4.42
C GLU A 47 -5.67 22.40 -5.54
N VAL A 48 -5.27 23.01 -6.66
CA VAL A 48 -4.62 22.30 -7.76
C VAL A 48 -3.34 23.03 -8.09
N ASP A 49 -2.23 22.28 -8.10
CA ASP A 49 -0.94 22.76 -8.60
C ASP A 49 -0.58 21.95 -9.84
N LEU A 50 -0.02 22.63 -10.84
CA LEU A 50 0.48 22.02 -12.07
C LEU A 50 1.88 22.55 -12.30
N ALA A 51 2.81 21.66 -12.59
CA ALA A 51 4.18 22.02 -12.92
C ALA A 51 4.71 21.12 -14.03
N PHE A 52 5.66 21.63 -14.80
CA PHE A 52 6.31 20.90 -15.89
C PHE A 52 7.82 21.05 -15.80
N ALA A 53 8.55 20.07 -16.34
CA ALA A 53 9.98 20.18 -16.60
C ALA A 53 10.26 20.10 -18.10
N GLY A 54 11.25 20.85 -18.56
CA GLY A 54 11.82 20.73 -19.90
C GLY A 54 13.02 19.77 -19.90
N PRO A 55 13.94 19.88 -20.87
CA PRO A 55 15.14 19.05 -20.95
C PRO A 55 16.13 19.26 -19.79
N ASP A 56 16.04 20.41 -19.11
CA ASP A 56 16.87 20.74 -17.94
C ASP A 56 16.40 20.08 -16.64
N GLY A 57 15.25 19.39 -16.65
CA GLY A 57 14.69 18.69 -15.49
C GLY A 57 14.13 19.59 -14.39
N GLN A 58 14.16 20.92 -14.57
CA GLN A 58 13.67 21.84 -13.54
C GLN A 58 12.15 21.96 -13.59
N MET A 59 11.49 21.65 -12.47
CA MET A 59 10.03 21.81 -12.34
C MET A 59 9.66 23.30 -12.25
N ARG A 60 8.77 23.74 -13.12
CA ARG A 60 8.26 25.11 -13.22
C ARG A 60 6.75 25.10 -13.05
N PRO A 61 6.19 25.90 -12.14
CA PRO A 61 4.76 25.98 -11.97
C PRO A 61 4.11 26.64 -13.19
N VAL A 62 2.96 26.12 -13.59
CA VAL A 62 2.08 26.72 -14.58
C VAL A 62 0.67 26.75 -14.00
N ARG A 63 -0.13 27.73 -14.43
CA ARG A 63 -1.52 27.82 -13.99
C ARG A 63 -2.30 26.60 -14.49
N PRO A 64 -2.95 25.81 -13.62
CA PRO A 64 -3.79 24.71 -14.05
C PRO A 64 -4.95 25.22 -14.90
N PRO A 65 -5.22 24.61 -16.07
CA PRO A 65 -6.45 24.87 -16.82
C PRO A 65 -7.70 24.55 -15.98
N MET A 66 -8.78 25.32 -16.17
CA MET A 66 -10.02 25.10 -15.42
C MET A 66 -10.62 23.71 -15.66
N ASP A 67 -10.52 23.20 -16.89
CA ASP A 67 -11.00 21.87 -17.26
C ASP A 67 -10.28 20.77 -16.47
N VAL A 68 -8.98 20.93 -16.18
CA VAL A 68 -8.23 19.99 -15.33
C VAL A 68 -8.81 19.96 -13.92
N VAL A 69 -9.09 21.13 -13.34
CA VAL A 69 -9.71 21.23 -12.01
C VAL A 69 -11.08 20.56 -11.98
N GLN A 70 -11.91 20.79 -13.00
CA GLN A 70 -13.25 20.22 -13.12
C GLN A 70 -13.22 18.70 -13.30
N LEU A 71 -12.33 18.19 -14.16
CA LEU A 71 -12.19 16.76 -14.44
C LEU A 71 -11.69 15.99 -13.20
N PHE A 72 -10.74 16.53 -12.43
CA PHE A 72 -10.37 15.93 -11.14
C PHE A 72 -11.55 15.91 -10.16
N GLY A 73 -12.32 17.00 -10.09
CA GLY A 73 -13.53 17.06 -9.26
C GLY A 73 -14.56 16.00 -9.66
N GLN A 74 -14.78 15.81 -10.96
CA GLN A 74 -15.67 14.78 -11.50
C GLN A 74 -15.16 13.36 -11.19
N LEU A 75 -13.86 13.12 -11.39
CA LEU A 75 -13.22 11.85 -11.07
C LEU A 75 -13.37 11.53 -9.57
N ARG A 76 -13.13 12.52 -8.71
CA ARG A 76 -13.29 12.40 -7.26
C ARG A 76 -14.71 12.04 -6.85
N GLN A 77 -15.69 12.71 -7.45
CA GLN A 77 -17.10 12.42 -7.21
C GLN A 77 -17.47 11.01 -7.69
N GLY A 78 -16.96 10.61 -8.85
CA GLY A 78 -17.22 9.29 -9.43
C GLY A 78 -16.54 8.12 -8.73
N MET A 79 -15.41 8.37 -8.06
CA MET A 79 -14.68 7.38 -7.26
C MET A 79 -15.20 7.25 -5.82
N TYR A 80 -16.26 7.99 -5.46
CA TYR A 80 -16.90 7.82 -4.15
C TYR A 80 -17.55 6.44 -4.03
N GLN A 81 -17.26 5.75 -2.93
CA GLN A 81 -17.91 4.50 -2.55
C GLN A 81 -18.40 4.62 -1.11
N GLN A 82 -19.61 4.12 -0.81
CA GLN A 82 -20.24 4.32 0.50
C GLN A 82 -19.50 3.63 1.66
N ASP A 83 -18.77 2.55 1.36
CA ASP A 83 -17.99 1.75 2.31
C ASP A 83 -16.55 2.26 2.50
N ARG A 84 -16.11 3.25 1.72
CA ARG A 84 -14.72 3.76 1.75
C ARG A 84 -14.62 5.28 1.82
N GLY A 85 -15.59 5.99 1.27
CA GLY A 85 -15.51 7.42 0.96
C GLY A 85 -14.85 7.69 -0.39
N THR A 86 -14.26 8.88 -0.52
CA THR A 86 -13.42 9.27 -1.66
C THR A 86 -12.04 9.75 -1.19
N TRP A 87 -11.13 9.99 -2.12
CA TRP A 87 -9.78 10.45 -1.86
C TRP A 87 -9.71 11.97 -1.55
N LEU A 88 -8.67 12.38 -0.83
CA LEU A 88 -8.41 13.77 -0.43
C LEU A 88 -7.34 14.43 -1.30
N SER A 89 -6.42 13.63 -1.84
CA SER A 89 -5.37 14.10 -2.74
C SER A 89 -5.14 13.12 -3.89
N ALA A 90 -4.69 13.65 -5.02
CA ALA A 90 -4.23 12.88 -6.16
C ALA A 90 -2.96 13.50 -6.74
N VAL A 91 -1.97 12.67 -7.05
CA VAL A 91 -0.74 13.06 -7.75
C VAL A 91 -0.77 12.43 -9.12
N TYR A 92 -0.70 13.23 -10.17
CA TYR A 92 -0.70 12.79 -11.56
C TYR A 92 0.64 13.18 -12.18
N GLU A 93 1.39 12.21 -12.66
CA GLU A 93 2.66 12.44 -13.35
C GLU A 93 2.60 11.94 -14.78
N ILE A 94 3.14 12.72 -15.72
CA ILE A 94 3.31 12.33 -17.12
C ILE A 94 4.79 12.41 -17.44
N GLU A 95 5.34 11.37 -18.03
CA GLU A 95 6.65 11.35 -18.67
C GLU A 95 6.48 11.17 -20.18
N ALA A 96 7.11 12.05 -20.96
CA ALA A 96 7.14 11.92 -22.41
C ALA A 96 7.80 10.58 -22.81
N PRO A 97 7.33 9.87 -23.85
CA PRO A 97 6.33 10.33 -24.83
C PRO A 97 4.86 10.03 -24.48
N ALA A 98 4.58 9.15 -23.51
CA ALA A 98 3.19 8.76 -23.20
C ALA A 98 2.98 8.08 -21.83
N ALA A 99 4.04 7.89 -21.04
CA ALA A 99 3.90 7.21 -19.75
C ALA A 99 3.22 8.16 -18.76
N PHE A 100 2.29 7.64 -17.96
CA PHE A 100 1.69 8.41 -16.89
C PHE A 100 1.34 7.52 -15.70
N THR A 101 1.35 8.11 -14.52
CA THR A 101 0.92 7.50 -13.26
C THR A 101 -0.05 8.42 -12.55
N VAL A 102 -0.98 7.83 -11.81
CA VAL A 102 -1.91 8.58 -10.94
C VAL A 102 -2.06 7.85 -9.62
N ASP A 103 -1.68 8.51 -8.55
CA ASP A 103 -1.79 8.00 -7.19
C ASP A 103 -2.86 8.77 -6.43
N PHE A 104 -3.75 8.06 -5.74
CA PHE A 104 -4.81 8.64 -4.93
C PHE A 104 -4.54 8.35 -3.47
N ASN A 105 -4.69 9.36 -2.62
CA ASN A 105 -4.54 9.22 -1.18
C ASN A 105 -5.79 9.73 -0.45
N ALA A 106 -6.32 8.87 0.43
CA ALA A 106 -7.47 9.15 1.28
C ALA A 106 -7.11 9.17 2.79
N GLU A 107 -5.89 8.76 3.14
CA GLU A 107 -5.50 8.40 4.51
C GLU A 107 -4.53 9.43 5.10
N GLU A 108 -3.50 9.80 4.35
CA GLU A 108 -2.52 10.77 4.79
C GLU A 108 -3.05 12.20 4.65
N GLU A 109 -2.67 13.08 5.57
CA GLU A 109 -3.04 14.49 5.48
C GLU A 109 -2.37 15.15 4.27
N PRO A 110 -3.13 15.74 3.32
CA PRO A 110 -2.53 16.44 2.19
C PRO A 110 -1.72 17.65 2.64
N ARG A 111 -0.65 17.97 1.90
CA ARG A 111 0.13 19.18 2.12
C ARG A 111 -0.60 20.40 1.56
N TRP A 112 -1.37 21.07 2.42
CA TRP A 112 -2.11 22.28 2.05
C TRP A 112 -1.20 23.51 1.95
N ARG A 113 -1.43 24.38 0.96
CA ARG A 113 -0.86 25.74 1.01
C ARG A 113 -1.58 26.58 2.06
N ASN A 114 -2.91 26.45 2.12
CA ASN A 114 -3.74 27.05 3.15
C ASN A 114 -4.61 25.96 3.76
N THR A 115 -4.33 25.58 5.00
CA THR A 115 -5.06 24.51 5.69
C THR A 115 -6.56 24.84 5.76
N PRO A 116 -7.45 23.97 5.27
CA PRO A 116 -8.89 24.18 5.37
C PRO A 116 -9.33 24.30 6.84
N PRO A 117 -10.31 25.15 7.17
CA PRO A 117 -10.85 25.21 8.52
C PRO A 117 -11.57 23.88 8.86
N PRO A 118 -11.74 23.53 10.16
CA PRO A 118 -12.42 22.29 10.56
C PRO A 118 -13.82 22.09 9.95
N ILE A 119 -14.55 23.18 9.66
CA ILE A 119 -15.84 23.09 8.98
C ILE A 119 -15.73 22.49 7.57
N GLY A 120 -14.67 22.78 6.82
CA GLY A 120 -14.47 22.20 5.48
C GLY A 120 -14.27 20.69 5.53
N PHE A 121 -13.60 20.21 6.58
CA PHE A 121 -13.43 18.79 6.87
C PHE A 121 -14.72 18.11 7.35
N ARG A 122 -15.66 18.84 7.95
CA ARG A 122 -17.00 18.31 8.27
C ARG A 122 -17.90 18.27 7.04
N ASP A 123 -17.89 19.33 6.22
CA ASP A 123 -18.63 19.40 4.95
C ASP A 123 -18.19 18.29 3.99
N GLU A 124 -16.90 17.94 4.02
CA GLU A 124 -16.35 16.79 3.31
C GLU A 124 -17.03 15.47 3.71
N LEU A 125 -17.15 15.17 5.00
CA LEU A 125 -17.84 13.95 5.47
C LEU A 125 -19.35 13.97 5.19
N GLN A 126 -19.96 15.15 5.15
CA GLN A 126 -21.36 15.29 4.75
C GLN A 126 -21.56 15.00 3.26
N THR A 127 -20.62 15.44 2.42
CA THR A 127 -20.70 15.29 0.96
C THR A 127 -20.26 13.89 0.52
N PHE A 128 -19.21 13.36 1.13
CA PHE A 128 -18.64 12.04 0.88
C PHE A 128 -18.57 11.24 2.19
N PRO A 129 -19.73 10.74 2.68
CA PRO A 129 -19.78 9.90 3.86
C PRO A 129 -18.83 8.71 3.77
N ARG A 130 -18.02 8.50 4.80
CA ARG A 130 -17.17 7.31 4.93
C ARG A 130 -17.45 6.65 6.28
N PRO A 131 -17.31 5.31 6.40
CA PRO A 131 -17.45 4.65 7.68
C PRO A 131 -16.52 5.27 8.70
N ASP A 132 -16.93 5.26 9.97
CA ASP A 132 -16.17 5.86 11.06
C ASP A 132 -14.71 5.35 11.02
N GLU A 133 -14.52 4.03 10.91
CA GLU A 133 -13.22 3.35 10.77
C GLU A 133 -12.33 3.83 9.62
N ARG A 134 -12.91 4.46 8.59
CA ARG A 134 -12.20 5.00 7.41
C ARG A 134 -11.89 6.49 7.53
N ILE A 135 -12.20 7.12 8.67
CA ILE A 135 -11.81 8.50 8.98
C ILE A 135 -10.44 8.47 9.70
N PRO A 136 -9.37 9.00 9.07
CA PRO A 136 -8.03 9.03 9.68
C PRO A 136 -7.98 9.82 11.00
N ASP A 137 -7.07 9.45 11.88
CA ASP A 137 -6.94 10.04 13.22
C ASP A 137 -6.68 11.55 13.21
N TRP A 138 -5.84 12.04 12.29
CA TRP A 138 -5.57 13.47 12.14
C TRP A 138 -6.85 14.25 11.79
N TRP A 139 -7.73 13.64 10.99
CA TRP A 139 -9.00 14.24 10.59
C TRP A 139 -9.98 14.21 11.76
N ARG A 140 -10.09 13.07 12.46
CA ARG A 140 -10.91 12.94 13.68
C ARG A 140 -10.58 14.01 14.70
N GLN A 141 -9.29 14.13 15.03
CA GLN A 141 -8.78 15.14 15.96
C GLN A 141 -9.16 16.55 15.52
N ARG A 142 -9.05 16.84 14.22
CA ARG A 142 -9.35 18.16 13.65
C ARG A 142 -10.81 18.56 13.78
N ILE A 143 -11.74 17.63 13.60
CA ILE A 143 -13.18 17.92 13.66
C ILE A 143 -13.81 17.62 15.02
N GLY A 144 -13.02 17.14 15.98
CA GLY A 144 -13.45 16.83 17.35
C GLY A 144 -14.26 15.53 17.45
N LEU A 145 -14.04 14.58 16.55
CA LEU A 145 -14.56 13.23 16.73
C LEU A 145 -13.75 12.52 17.82
N PRO A 146 -14.39 11.64 18.61
CA PRO A 146 -13.64 10.76 19.49
C PRO A 146 -12.64 9.95 18.65
N PRO A 147 -11.48 9.59 19.21
CA PRO A 147 -10.65 8.57 18.58
C PRO A 147 -11.52 7.32 18.36
N LEU A 148 -11.17 6.51 17.35
CA LEU A 148 -11.76 5.18 17.30
C LEU A 148 -11.60 4.54 18.68
N PRO A 149 -12.58 3.76 19.15
CA PRO A 149 -12.26 2.77 20.15
C PRO A 149 -11.04 2.05 19.59
N GLN A 150 -9.87 2.28 20.20
CA GLN A 150 -8.84 1.26 20.12
C GLN A 150 -9.61 0.00 20.47
N PRO A 151 -9.53 -1.08 19.66
CA PRO A 151 -10.10 -2.33 20.11
C PRO A 151 -9.68 -2.42 21.56
N GLU A 152 -10.66 -2.40 22.49
CA GLU A 152 -10.35 -2.65 23.89
C GLU A 152 -9.36 -3.79 23.79
N PRO A 153 -8.15 -3.68 24.37
CA PRO A 153 -7.30 -4.85 24.41
C PRO A 153 -8.26 -5.89 24.91
N GLN A 154 -8.65 -6.84 24.04
CA GLN A 154 -9.65 -7.79 24.47
C GLN A 154 -9.01 -8.29 25.75
N GLU A 155 -9.80 -8.68 26.73
CA GLU A 155 -9.27 -9.73 27.58
C GLU A 155 -9.03 -10.99 26.68
N TYR A 156 -8.19 -10.93 25.64
CA TYR A 156 -6.85 -11.42 25.81
C TYR A 156 -6.48 -11.12 27.26
N GLN A 157 -6.79 -12.09 28.14
CA GLN A 157 -5.81 -12.46 29.16
C GLN A 157 -4.47 -12.10 28.57
N ALA A 158 -3.68 -11.30 29.27
CA ALA A 158 -2.29 -11.19 28.93
C ALA A 158 -1.88 -12.63 28.56
N ALA A 159 -1.70 -12.90 27.27
CA ALA A 159 -0.47 -13.48 26.89
C ALA A 159 0.50 -12.43 27.44
N GLU A 160 0.86 -12.62 28.73
CA GLU A 160 2.24 -12.92 29.08
C GLU A 160 2.98 -12.98 27.78
N GLN A 161 3.87 -12.00 27.51
CA GLN A 161 4.90 -12.11 26.48
C GLN A 161 5.01 -13.58 26.16
N PRO A 162 4.48 -14.08 25.00
CA PRO A 162 4.09 -15.47 24.86
C PRO A 162 5.20 -16.25 25.53
N PRO A 163 4.93 -17.01 26.61
CA PRO A 163 5.98 -17.47 27.51
C PRO A 163 7.10 -17.89 26.61
N SER A 164 8.33 -17.44 26.86
CA SER A 164 9.49 -17.56 25.95
C SER A 164 9.72 -18.97 25.35
N ASP A 165 8.89 -19.94 25.74
CA ASP A 165 8.56 -21.26 25.21
C ASP A 165 7.50 -21.37 24.09
N ALA A 166 6.83 -20.30 23.60
CA ALA A 166 5.88 -20.44 22.50
C ALA A 166 6.63 -20.88 21.24
N PRO A 167 6.27 -22.01 20.62
CA PRO A 167 7.08 -22.59 19.55
C PRO A 167 7.13 -21.65 18.34
N LEU A 168 8.34 -21.47 17.80
CA LEU A 168 8.58 -20.73 16.55
C LEU A 168 7.61 -21.17 15.46
N ARG A 169 7.05 -20.21 14.74
CA ARG A 169 6.02 -20.45 13.72
C ARG A 169 6.64 -20.46 12.32
N THR A 170 6.39 -21.49 11.53
CA THR A 170 6.88 -21.55 10.14
C THR A 170 5.86 -20.98 9.17
N ALA A 171 6.28 -20.00 8.37
CA ALA A 171 5.47 -19.39 7.33
C ALA A 171 5.39 -20.29 6.08
N LYS A 172 4.18 -20.43 5.55
CA LYS A 172 3.83 -21.11 4.32
C LYS A 172 4.09 -20.22 3.11
N VAL A 173 4.84 -20.75 2.15
CA VAL A 173 5.12 -20.07 0.88
C VAL A 173 3.85 -19.83 0.07
N TYR A 174 2.93 -20.81 0.04
CA TYR A 174 1.62 -20.73 -0.61
C TYR A 174 0.56 -21.52 0.19
N ASP A 175 -0.73 -21.33 -0.11
CA ASP A 175 -1.84 -21.89 0.69
C ASP A 175 -2.19 -23.34 0.34
N GLY A 176 -1.83 -23.79 -0.86
CA GLY A 176 -1.94 -25.17 -1.29
C GLY A 176 -1.71 -25.34 -2.79
N LYS A 177 -1.93 -26.55 -3.30
CA LYS A 177 -2.03 -26.85 -4.73
C LYS A 177 -3.43 -27.36 -5.01
N ASN A 178 -4.04 -26.94 -6.12
CA ASN A 178 -5.33 -27.49 -6.54
C ASN A 178 -5.16 -28.91 -7.11
N ASP A 179 -6.27 -29.57 -7.44
CA ASP A 179 -6.27 -30.94 -7.99
C ASP A 179 -5.50 -31.08 -9.32
N GLU A 180 -5.17 -29.96 -9.98
CA GLU A 180 -4.38 -29.89 -11.21
C GLU A 180 -2.88 -29.62 -10.95
N GLY A 181 -2.46 -29.57 -9.68
CA GLY A 181 -1.08 -29.30 -9.27
C GLY A 181 -0.65 -27.83 -9.35
N ARG A 182 -1.56 -26.91 -9.66
CA ARG A 182 -1.29 -25.46 -9.69
C ARG A 182 -1.34 -24.87 -8.30
N ILE A 183 -0.41 -23.96 -8.01
CA ILE A 183 -0.35 -23.25 -6.74
C ILE A 183 -1.61 -22.39 -6.58
N VAL A 184 -2.31 -22.56 -5.47
CA VAL A 184 -3.43 -21.74 -5.05
C VAL A 184 -2.96 -20.79 -3.97
N VAL A 185 -3.17 -19.50 -4.21
CA VAL A 185 -2.95 -18.46 -3.22
C VAL A 185 -4.25 -17.68 -3.09
N ASN A 186 -4.91 -17.82 -1.94
CA ASN A 186 -6.14 -17.10 -1.63
C ASN A 186 -5.86 -16.17 -0.44
N ARG A 187 -4.97 -15.21 -0.67
CA ARG A 187 -4.53 -14.23 0.33
C ARG A 187 -4.93 -12.84 -0.12
N GLN A 188 -5.16 -11.98 0.86
CA GLN A 188 -5.36 -10.57 0.60
C GLN A 188 -4.09 -9.97 -0.02
N PRO A 189 -4.18 -9.21 -1.13
CA PRO A 189 -3.03 -8.53 -1.70
C PRO A 189 -2.38 -7.61 -0.66
N VAL A 190 -1.05 -7.60 -0.63
CA VAL A 190 -0.29 -6.63 0.19
C VAL A 190 -0.44 -5.25 -0.44
N GLU A 191 -0.69 -4.23 0.38
CA GLU A 191 -0.83 -2.85 -0.10
C GLU A 191 0.50 -2.39 -0.73
N PRO A 192 0.51 -1.75 -1.92
CA PRO A 192 1.73 -1.45 -2.68
C PRO A 192 2.81 -0.70 -1.89
N HIS A 193 2.40 0.26 -1.05
CA HIS A 193 3.31 1.03 -0.19
C HIS A 193 4.00 0.21 0.93
N LEU A 194 3.48 -0.98 1.28
CA LEU A 194 4.06 -1.87 2.30
C LEU A 194 5.01 -2.90 1.67
N VAL A 195 4.95 -3.11 0.35
CA VAL A 195 5.70 -4.17 -0.33
C VAL A 195 7.20 -4.00 -0.15
N ASP A 196 7.73 -2.79 -0.37
CA ASP A 196 9.17 -2.52 -0.24
C ASP A 196 9.67 -2.70 1.19
N GLY A 197 8.90 -2.21 2.18
CA GLY A 197 9.21 -2.38 3.60
C GLY A 197 9.14 -3.85 4.04
N LEU A 198 8.17 -4.60 3.52
CA LEU A 198 8.01 -6.01 3.80
C LEU A 198 9.13 -6.85 3.17
N ILE A 199 9.53 -6.57 1.92
CA ILE A 199 10.68 -7.23 1.28
C ILE A 199 11.94 -6.96 2.10
N ALA A 200 12.19 -5.69 2.47
CA ALA A 200 13.34 -5.32 3.28
C ALA A 200 13.34 -6.04 4.64
N TYR A 201 12.19 -6.13 5.30
CA TYR A 201 12.04 -6.90 6.55
C TYR A 201 12.42 -8.38 6.36
N LEU A 202 11.81 -9.04 5.36
CA LEU A 202 12.02 -10.46 5.09
C LEU A 202 13.46 -10.79 4.65
N GLU A 203 14.13 -9.87 3.95
CA GLU A 203 15.51 -10.00 3.47
C GLU A 203 16.56 -9.53 4.49
N SER A 204 16.19 -8.76 5.52
CA SER A 204 17.12 -8.31 6.57
C SER A 204 17.29 -9.30 7.73
N ALA A 205 16.35 -10.23 7.89
CA ALA A 205 16.37 -11.16 9.01
C ALA A 205 17.56 -12.15 8.96
N PRO A 206 18.14 -12.54 10.12
CA PRO A 206 19.20 -13.53 10.20
C PRO A 206 18.86 -14.84 9.46
N VAL A 207 19.83 -15.34 8.70
CA VAL A 207 19.73 -16.64 8.01
C VAL A 207 20.12 -17.74 8.97
N VAL A 208 19.21 -18.66 9.26
CA VAL A 208 19.42 -19.77 10.21
C VAL A 208 19.84 -21.05 9.51
N LEU A 209 19.40 -21.26 8.27
CA LEU A 209 19.77 -22.41 7.47
C LEU A 209 19.90 -21.97 6.01
N ALA A 210 20.98 -22.37 5.34
CA ALA A 210 21.16 -22.10 3.92
C ALA A 210 21.77 -23.31 3.23
N ALA A 211 21.11 -23.77 2.17
CA ALA A 211 21.70 -24.71 1.23
C ALA A 211 22.60 -23.94 0.24
N ARG A 212 23.55 -24.67 -0.37
CA ARG A 212 24.47 -24.09 -1.36
C ARG A 212 23.85 -23.96 -2.76
N ASN A 213 22.74 -24.66 -3.00
CA ASN A 213 22.00 -24.67 -4.26
C ASN A 213 20.73 -23.82 -4.17
N LEU A 214 20.20 -23.44 -5.32
CA LEU A 214 18.88 -22.81 -5.47
C LEU A 214 17.84 -23.88 -5.82
N ASP A 215 16.58 -23.66 -5.49
CA ASP A 215 15.47 -24.52 -5.89
C ASP A 215 14.91 -24.10 -7.25
N VAL A 216 14.15 -25.00 -7.85
CA VAL A 216 13.39 -24.73 -9.07
C VAL A 216 12.25 -23.77 -8.75
N ASP A 217 12.04 -22.78 -9.61
CA ASP A 217 10.88 -21.90 -9.51
C ASP A 217 9.60 -22.68 -9.83
N GLU A 218 8.72 -22.80 -8.84
CA GLU A 218 7.49 -23.59 -9.01
C GLU A 218 6.48 -22.92 -9.94
N PHE A 219 6.58 -21.61 -10.16
CA PHE A 219 5.77 -20.87 -11.15
C PHE A 219 6.41 -20.88 -12.54
N ASN A 220 7.73 -21.09 -12.62
CA ASN A 220 8.46 -21.24 -13.86
C ASN A 220 9.48 -22.40 -13.80
N PRO A 221 9.06 -23.66 -14.03
CA PRO A 221 9.91 -24.84 -13.83
C PRO A 221 11.19 -24.91 -14.68
N GLY A 222 11.38 -23.97 -15.62
CA GLY A 222 12.61 -23.82 -16.41
C GLY A 222 13.71 -23.00 -15.73
N GLU A 223 13.44 -22.37 -14.59
CA GLU A 223 14.39 -21.54 -13.84
C GLU A 223 14.70 -22.15 -12.47
N GLN A 224 15.96 -22.01 -12.03
CA GLN A 224 16.44 -22.51 -10.74
C GLN A 224 17.13 -21.37 -9.98
N ASP A 225 16.32 -20.39 -9.55
CA ASP A 225 16.78 -19.16 -8.91
C ASP A 225 16.20 -18.93 -7.50
N VAL A 226 15.36 -19.86 -7.00
CA VAL A 226 14.70 -19.73 -5.71
C VAL A 226 15.70 -19.99 -4.56
N PRO A 227 15.91 -19.03 -3.63
CA PRO A 227 16.86 -19.25 -2.54
C PRO A 227 16.41 -20.32 -1.54
N LEU A 228 17.18 -21.40 -1.43
CA LEU A 228 17.03 -22.43 -0.39
C LEU A 228 17.68 -22.01 0.92
N ASN A 229 17.21 -20.90 1.47
CA ASN A 229 17.56 -20.47 2.81
C ASN A 229 16.31 -20.30 3.67
N PHE A 230 16.51 -20.33 4.97
CA PHE A 230 15.50 -20.03 5.97
C PHE A 230 16.00 -18.91 6.85
N ARG A 231 15.10 -18.00 7.19
CA ARG A 231 15.35 -16.83 8.01
C ARG A 231 14.39 -16.79 9.17
N THR A 232 14.76 -16.09 10.23
CA THR A 232 13.90 -15.90 11.40
C THR A 232 14.04 -14.51 12.03
N ASP A 233 12.95 -14.00 12.59
CA ASP A 233 12.93 -12.82 13.47
C ASP A 233 12.83 -13.19 14.96
N GLY A 234 13.00 -14.47 15.28
CA GLY A 234 12.85 -15.02 16.63
C GLY A 234 11.41 -15.39 17.00
N THR A 235 10.43 -15.17 16.13
CA THR A 235 9.04 -15.61 16.33
C THR A 235 8.54 -16.40 15.12
N TRP A 236 8.91 -15.97 13.92
CA TRP A 236 8.59 -16.60 12.66
C TRP A 236 9.83 -17.15 11.98
N ILE A 237 9.65 -18.24 11.24
CA ILE A 237 10.63 -18.84 10.34
C ILE A 237 10.04 -18.79 8.94
N TRP A 238 10.76 -18.30 7.95
CA TRP A 238 10.30 -18.31 6.56
C TRP A 238 11.40 -18.74 5.59
N ALA A 239 10.99 -19.37 4.49
CA ALA A 239 11.89 -19.73 3.41
C ALA A 239 12.22 -18.50 2.55
N GLY A 240 13.41 -18.51 1.94
CA GLY A 240 13.86 -17.50 0.97
C GLY A 240 12.96 -17.38 -0.27
N ALA A 241 12.16 -18.41 -0.54
CA ALA A 241 11.10 -18.38 -1.54
C ALA A 241 10.03 -17.29 -1.25
N VAL A 242 9.76 -16.96 0.01
CA VAL A 242 8.73 -15.98 0.39
C VAL A 242 9.07 -14.57 -0.12
N PRO A 243 10.22 -13.95 0.23
CA PRO A 243 10.60 -12.66 -0.35
C PRO A 243 10.85 -12.76 -1.86
N HIS A 244 11.37 -13.88 -2.36
CA HIS A 244 11.63 -14.07 -3.78
C HIS A 244 10.34 -14.02 -4.63
N TYR A 245 9.30 -14.77 -4.27
CA TYR A 245 8.03 -14.78 -5.00
C TYR A 245 7.22 -13.50 -4.81
N LEU A 246 7.31 -12.86 -3.64
CA LEU A 246 6.74 -11.52 -3.46
C LEU A 246 7.37 -10.52 -4.45
N LYS A 247 8.70 -10.55 -4.59
CA LYS A 247 9.43 -9.66 -5.50
C LYS A 247 9.22 -9.99 -6.99
N LYS A 248 9.24 -11.28 -7.35
CA LYS A 248 9.20 -11.74 -8.76
C LYS A 248 7.79 -11.79 -9.32
N TYR A 249 6.80 -12.20 -8.50
CA TYR A 249 5.43 -12.46 -8.93
C TYR A 249 4.38 -11.62 -8.20
N GLY A 250 4.77 -10.78 -7.24
CA GLY A 250 3.81 -10.06 -6.39
C GLY A 250 3.03 -10.99 -5.48
N LEU A 251 3.56 -12.20 -5.20
CA LEU A 251 2.83 -13.20 -4.42
C LEU A 251 2.74 -12.77 -2.95
N PRO A 252 1.53 -12.55 -2.40
CA PRO A 252 1.39 -12.10 -1.01
C PRO A 252 1.87 -13.17 -0.01
N PRO A 253 2.72 -12.82 0.98
CA PRO A 253 3.03 -13.68 2.12
C PRO A 253 1.82 -13.93 3.01
N GLU A 254 1.95 -14.82 4.00
CA GLU A 254 0.85 -15.10 4.94
C GLU A 254 0.39 -13.81 5.65
N PRO A 255 -0.93 -13.54 5.71
CA PRO A 255 -1.45 -12.32 6.33
C PRO A 255 -1.01 -12.11 7.79
N GLU A 256 -0.84 -13.20 8.54
CA GLU A 256 -0.35 -13.14 9.91
C GLU A 256 1.13 -12.73 10.00
N LEU A 257 1.96 -13.16 9.03
CA LEU A 257 3.35 -12.74 8.91
C LEU A 257 3.44 -11.26 8.50
N VAL A 258 2.61 -10.83 7.55
CA VAL A 258 2.52 -9.41 7.13
C VAL A 258 2.12 -8.53 8.32
N ARG A 259 1.10 -8.95 9.08
CA ARG A 259 0.66 -8.24 10.29
C ARG A 259 1.74 -8.23 11.37
N HIS A 260 2.47 -9.32 11.54
CA HIS A 260 3.61 -9.39 12.48
C HIS A 260 4.70 -8.38 12.10
N ALA A 261 5.11 -8.37 10.84
CA ALA A 261 6.13 -7.43 10.34
C ALA A 261 5.69 -5.97 10.49
N ALA A 262 4.43 -5.67 10.16
CA ALA A 262 3.85 -4.33 10.31
C ALA A 262 3.81 -3.87 11.78
N ASN A 263 3.44 -4.75 12.72
CA ASN A 263 3.44 -4.44 14.16
C ASN A 263 4.84 -4.14 14.70
N ARG A 264 5.90 -4.68 14.08
CA ARG A 264 7.30 -4.40 14.43
C ARG A 264 7.89 -3.23 13.64
N GLY A 265 7.08 -2.51 12.86
CA GLY A 265 7.53 -1.41 12.02
C GLY A 265 8.56 -1.83 10.97
N PHE A 266 8.48 -3.07 10.48
CA PHE A 266 9.43 -3.65 9.53
C PHE A 266 10.89 -3.68 10.02
N GLN A 267 11.10 -3.78 11.34
CA GLN A 267 12.41 -3.95 11.95
C GLN A 267 12.58 -5.33 12.57
N VAL A 268 13.62 -6.05 12.13
CA VAL A 268 14.05 -7.30 12.76
C VAL A 268 14.85 -6.95 14.00
N GLY A 269 14.45 -7.50 15.15
CA GLY A 269 15.21 -7.35 16.40
C GLY A 269 16.39 -8.31 16.47
N ASP A 270 17.22 -8.17 17.50
CA ASP A 270 18.28 -9.14 17.78
C ASP A 270 17.67 -10.51 18.11
N VAL A 271 18.07 -11.55 17.36
CA VAL A 271 17.66 -12.93 17.58
C VAL A 271 18.81 -13.65 18.28
N ASP A 272 18.56 -14.14 19.49
CA ASP A 272 19.58 -14.88 20.24
C ASP A 272 19.94 -16.22 19.57
N GLU A 273 21.14 -16.72 19.90
CA GLU A 273 21.70 -17.92 19.27
C GLU A 273 20.85 -19.17 19.59
N ALA A 274 20.27 -19.24 20.80
CA ALA A 274 19.39 -20.33 21.22
C ALA A 274 18.11 -20.42 20.38
N THR A 275 17.51 -19.28 20.01
CA THR A 275 16.33 -19.23 19.14
C THR A 275 16.69 -19.59 17.70
N GLN A 276 17.89 -19.24 17.22
CA GLN A 276 18.36 -19.65 15.91
C GLN A 276 18.55 -21.18 15.84
N ASP A 277 19.14 -21.79 16.86
CA ASP A 277 19.32 -23.25 16.95
C ASP A 277 17.97 -24.00 17.03
N LEU A 278 17.00 -23.44 17.76
CA LEU A 278 15.64 -23.96 17.81
C LEU A 278 14.96 -23.89 16.42
N ALA A 279 15.17 -22.79 15.70
CA ALA A 279 14.66 -22.64 14.33
C ALA A 279 15.24 -23.71 13.40
N VAL A 280 16.56 -23.97 13.46
CA VAL A 280 17.21 -25.03 12.68
C VAL A 280 16.64 -26.41 13.01
N SER A 281 16.37 -26.68 14.29
CA SER A 281 15.81 -27.96 14.74
C SER A 281 14.39 -28.19 14.19
N ILE A 282 13.57 -27.14 14.17
CA ILE A 282 12.20 -27.18 13.60
C ILE A 282 12.24 -27.42 12.09
N ILE A 283 13.17 -26.82 11.36
CA ILE A 283 13.28 -26.96 9.90
C ILE A 283 13.83 -28.34 9.51
N THR A 284 14.82 -28.85 10.24
CA THR A 284 15.47 -30.14 9.95
C THR A 284 14.70 -31.34 10.51
N GLY A 285 13.66 -31.11 11.31
CA GLY A 285 12.81 -32.15 11.89
C GLY A 285 13.51 -33.02 12.94
N GLN A 286 14.65 -32.57 13.46
CA GLN A 286 15.37 -33.25 14.54
C GLN A 286 14.72 -32.85 15.87
N ARG A 287 14.08 -33.82 16.53
CA ARG A 287 13.44 -33.69 17.84
C ARG A 287 14.31 -34.31 18.92
#